data_AF-A0A4R1UUM4-F1
#
_entry.id   AF-A0A4R1UUM4-F1
#
_cell.length_a   1.000
_cell.length_b   1.000
_cell.length_c   1.000
_cell.angle_alpha   90.00
_cell.angle_beta   90.00
_cell.angle_gamma   90.00
#
_symmetry.space_group_name_H-M   'P 1'
#
loop_
_entity.id
_entity.type
_entity.pdbx_description
1 polymer ?
#
loop_
_entity_poly.entity_id
_entity_poly.type
_entity_poly.pdbx_seq_one_letter_code
_entity_poly.pdbx_strand_id
1 'polypeptide(L)'
;MSVFSDALLQADARAFAALMAHIREIDRKHTVIMMQVENEVGLLGDSRDRSPLAAAAWSQPVPPALIAYLRDHRATLRPELLAVWQRNGFRETGTWAEVFGTDKAADEIFMAWGFGSYVERVAKAGASQLALPMYANAWLGPQAKSPEPGDYPSGGPVARMMDVWKAAAPSLALLGPDIYVDDYAGTLADYKQADNPIFNPEAKNDTGNLFVAIGQYDAIAFSPFGIEDAADGSELFQAYKVLNEMSGPIARAQAEGKIRGFRIAKGSQIKETLGDYTLSISGPISTVGAFGAGTGEEAKPPETGYGLAIASGEDEFLIVGRGINLRFSIPGTQVEIDHVQEGVFENGRWIAGRTMNGDERYFLFPNDGLRIIRLKLLRRP
;
A
#
# COMPACT_ATOMS: atom_id res chain seq x y z
N MET A 1 -25.94 -8.95 7.10
CA MET A 1 -26.78 -8.18 8.05
C MET A 1 -26.98 -6.79 7.46
N SER A 2 -28.09 -6.09 7.75
CA SER A 2 -28.30 -4.73 7.22
C SER A 2 -27.56 -3.70 8.08
N VAL A 3 -26.64 -2.94 7.49
CA VAL A 3 -25.94 -1.82 8.16
C VAL A 3 -26.86 -0.65 8.52
N PHE A 4 -28.10 -0.65 8.02
CA PHE A 4 -29.13 0.32 8.37
C PHE A 4 -29.92 -0.07 9.63
N SER A 5 -29.54 -1.15 10.32
CA SER A 5 -30.12 -1.57 11.59
C SER A 5 -29.45 -0.87 12.77
N ASP A 6 -30.19 -0.02 13.47
CA ASP A 6 -29.70 0.61 14.71
C ASP A 6 -29.38 -0.45 15.79
N ALA A 7 -30.16 -1.53 15.87
CA ALA A 7 -29.92 -2.57 16.87
C ALA A 7 -28.58 -3.28 16.65
N LEU A 8 -28.24 -3.55 15.37
CA LEU A 8 -26.95 -4.13 14.99
C LEU A 8 -25.82 -3.20 15.40
N LEU A 9 -25.89 -1.95 14.95
CA LEU A 9 -24.85 -0.95 15.23
C LEU A 9 -24.64 -0.73 16.72
N GLN A 10 -25.71 -0.65 17.50
CA GLN A 10 -25.61 -0.45 18.95
C GLN A 10 -24.97 -1.66 19.63
N ALA A 11 -25.24 -2.88 19.16
CA ALA A 11 -24.60 -4.08 19.71
C ALA A 11 -23.09 -4.09 19.43
N ASP A 12 -22.73 -3.80 18.18
CA ASP A 12 -21.35 -3.78 17.71
C ASP A 12 -20.52 -2.68 18.38
N ALA A 13 -20.98 -1.44 18.31
CA ALA A 13 -20.30 -0.29 18.91
C ALA A 13 -20.08 -0.47 20.42
N ARG A 14 -21.02 -1.11 21.14
CA ARG A 14 -20.84 -1.45 22.56
C ARG A 14 -19.75 -2.49 22.76
N ALA A 15 -19.71 -3.54 21.95
CA ALA A 15 -18.70 -4.58 22.03
C ALA A 15 -17.31 -4.04 21.70
N PHE A 16 -17.19 -3.26 20.61
CA PHE A 16 -15.93 -2.65 20.21
C PHE A 16 -15.43 -1.62 21.25
N ALA A 17 -16.32 -0.79 21.81
CA ALA A 17 -15.96 0.11 22.90
C ALA A 17 -15.45 -0.67 24.13
N ALA A 18 -16.08 -1.79 24.50
CA ALA A 18 -15.62 -2.63 25.60
C ALA A 18 -14.22 -3.21 25.35
N LEU A 19 -13.95 -3.68 24.12
CA LEU A 19 -12.60 -4.12 23.71
C LEU A 19 -11.57 -3.00 23.86
N MET A 20 -11.85 -1.81 23.32
CA MET A 20 -10.93 -0.67 23.40
C MET A 20 -10.70 -0.19 24.83
N ALA A 21 -11.74 -0.24 25.69
CA ALA A 21 -11.61 0.05 27.11
C ALA A 21 -10.72 -0.97 27.84
N HIS A 22 -10.82 -2.25 27.47
CA HIS A 22 -9.96 -3.29 28.01
C HIS A 22 -8.51 -3.10 27.59
N ILE A 23 -8.24 -2.84 26.30
CA ILE A 23 -6.88 -2.55 25.80
C ILE A 23 -6.28 -1.37 26.55
N ARG A 24 -7.02 -0.26 26.74
CA ARG A 24 -6.56 0.89 27.54
C ARG A 24 -6.13 0.50 28.95
N GLU A 25 -6.86 -0.41 29.59
CA GLU A 25 -6.59 -0.84 30.96
C GLU A 25 -5.26 -1.59 31.05
N ILE A 26 -5.06 -2.57 30.15
CA ILE A 26 -3.97 -3.54 30.24
C ILE A 26 -2.72 -3.17 29.45
N ASP A 27 -2.85 -2.44 28.33
CA ASP A 27 -1.77 -2.20 27.38
C ASP A 27 -1.16 -0.80 27.52
N ARG A 28 -0.48 -0.58 28.65
CA ARG A 28 0.21 0.71 28.94
C ARG A 28 1.45 0.95 28.08
N LYS A 29 1.88 -0.05 27.31
CA LYS A 29 3.09 -0.01 26.49
C LYS A 29 2.80 0.24 25.01
N HIS A 30 1.54 0.35 24.61
CA HIS A 30 1.13 0.45 23.21
C HIS A 30 1.63 -0.72 22.37
N THR A 31 1.44 -1.94 22.88
CA THR A 31 1.63 -3.18 22.12
C THR A 31 0.68 -3.20 20.92
N VAL A 32 -0.58 -2.78 21.13
CA VAL A 32 -1.54 -2.50 20.08
C VAL A 32 -1.32 -1.07 19.60
N ILE A 33 -0.91 -0.92 18.34
CA ILE A 33 -0.57 0.39 17.75
C ILE A 33 -1.63 0.94 16.80
N MET A 34 -2.53 0.09 16.29
CA MET A 34 -3.58 0.43 15.35
C MET A 34 -4.69 -0.62 15.40
N MET A 35 -5.92 -0.26 15.06
CA MET A 35 -7.07 -1.18 15.01
C MET A 35 -7.72 -1.17 13.64
N GLN A 36 -7.93 -2.35 13.06
CA GLN A 36 -8.88 -2.51 11.96
C GLN A 36 -10.30 -2.49 12.53
N VAL A 37 -11.21 -1.73 11.92
CA VAL A 37 -12.63 -1.70 12.27
C VAL A 37 -13.38 -2.46 11.19
N GLU A 38 -13.99 -3.57 11.59
CA GLU A 38 -14.53 -4.62 10.71
C GLU A 38 -13.46 -5.32 9.84
N ASN A 39 -13.91 -6.18 8.92
CA ASN A 39 -13.06 -6.83 7.93
C ASN A 39 -13.81 -6.96 6.59
N GLU A 40 -13.20 -6.47 5.50
CA GLU A 40 -13.71 -6.61 4.12
C GLU A 40 -15.22 -6.33 3.99
N VAL A 41 -15.68 -5.20 4.53
CA VAL A 41 -17.11 -4.89 4.52
C VAL A 41 -17.64 -4.71 3.11
N GLY A 42 -18.91 -5.07 2.92
CA GLY A 42 -19.63 -4.91 1.68
C GLY A 42 -20.72 -5.94 1.51
N LEU A 43 -21.43 -5.89 0.39
CA LEU A 43 -22.50 -6.82 0.04
C LEU A 43 -22.14 -7.65 -1.19
N LEU A 44 -22.19 -8.97 -1.08
CA LEU A 44 -22.08 -9.90 -2.21
C LEU A 44 -23.46 -10.37 -2.67
N GLY A 45 -23.59 -10.70 -3.96
CA GLY A 45 -24.79 -11.26 -4.58
C GLY A 45 -25.84 -10.23 -5.04
N ASP A 46 -25.74 -8.99 -4.60
CA ASP A 46 -26.49 -7.84 -5.13
C ASP A 46 -25.65 -6.56 -4.94
N SER A 47 -26.02 -5.51 -5.66
CA SER A 47 -25.44 -4.16 -5.56
C SER A 47 -25.95 -3.34 -4.37
N ARG A 48 -27.08 -3.74 -3.76
CA ARG A 48 -27.65 -3.04 -2.59
C ARG A 48 -28.48 -3.97 -1.73
N ASP A 49 -28.48 -3.70 -0.42
CA ASP A 49 -29.40 -4.36 0.50
C ASP A 49 -30.86 -4.04 0.11
N ARG A 50 -31.65 -5.09 -0.13
CA ARG A 50 -33.07 -5.00 -0.52
C ARG A 50 -34.02 -5.14 0.67
N SER A 51 -33.49 -5.17 1.90
CA SER A 51 -34.31 -5.23 3.12
C SER A 51 -35.19 -3.98 3.30
N PRO A 52 -36.29 -4.07 4.09
CA PRO A 52 -37.12 -2.91 4.38
C PRO A 52 -36.36 -1.73 5.01
N LEU A 53 -35.34 -2.00 5.82
CA LEU A 53 -34.50 -0.96 6.45
C LEU A 53 -33.70 -0.19 5.38
N ALA A 54 -33.04 -0.91 4.48
CA ALA A 54 -32.29 -0.30 3.40
C ALA A 54 -33.20 0.41 2.39
N ALA A 55 -34.38 -0.14 2.10
CA ALA A 55 -35.37 0.52 1.24
C ALA A 55 -35.85 1.85 1.85
N ALA A 56 -36.13 1.87 3.16
CA ALA A 56 -36.52 3.09 3.86
C ALA A 56 -35.41 4.15 3.84
N ALA A 57 -34.14 3.75 4.03
CA ALA A 57 -32.97 4.63 3.96
C ALA A 57 -32.70 5.14 2.54
N TRP A 58 -32.85 4.30 1.51
CA TRP A 58 -32.69 4.66 0.10
C TRP A 58 -33.70 5.74 -0.35
N SER A 59 -34.91 5.72 0.22
CA SER A 59 -35.93 6.73 -0.04
C SER A 59 -35.72 8.06 0.71
N GLN A 60 -34.70 8.16 1.57
CA GLN A 60 -34.37 9.42 2.23
C GLN A 60 -33.50 10.32 1.35
N PRO A 61 -33.48 11.64 1.63
CA PRO A 61 -32.51 12.54 1.02
C PRO A 61 -31.06 12.10 1.26
N VAL A 62 -30.18 12.36 0.30
CA VAL A 62 -28.73 12.16 0.47
C VAL A 62 -28.23 13.05 1.63
N PRO A 63 -27.44 12.52 2.57
CA PRO A 63 -26.96 13.30 3.70
C PRO A 63 -26.17 14.55 3.28
N PRO A 64 -26.41 15.72 3.90
CA PRO A 64 -25.73 16.96 3.53
C PRO A 64 -24.20 16.90 3.59
N ALA A 65 -23.65 16.07 4.49
CA ALA A 65 -22.20 15.88 4.60
C ALA A 65 -21.58 15.25 3.34
N LEU A 66 -22.25 14.28 2.72
CA LEU A 66 -21.79 13.69 1.45
C LEU A 66 -21.84 14.74 0.33
N ILE A 67 -22.95 15.46 0.20
CA ILE A 67 -23.09 16.51 -0.82
C ILE A 67 -22.02 17.60 -0.64
N ALA A 68 -21.78 18.05 0.59
CA ALA A 68 -20.74 19.03 0.89
C ALA A 68 -19.36 18.53 0.45
N TYR A 69 -19.01 17.28 0.78
CA TYR A 69 -17.76 16.68 0.34
C TYR A 69 -17.65 16.66 -1.20
N LEU A 70 -18.68 16.20 -1.90
CA LEU A 70 -18.68 16.12 -3.37
C LEU A 70 -18.50 17.50 -4.02
N ARG A 71 -19.17 18.53 -3.49
CA ARG A 71 -19.04 19.91 -3.96
C ARG A 71 -17.63 20.44 -3.74
N ASP A 72 -17.10 20.27 -2.53
CA ASP A 72 -15.82 20.85 -2.12
C ASP A 72 -14.63 20.15 -2.81
N HIS A 73 -14.77 18.88 -3.19
CA HIS A 73 -13.74 18.08 -3.86
C HIS A 73 -14.01 17.84 -5.34
N ARG A 74 -14.97 18.53 -5.96
CA ARG A 74 -15.45 18.23 -7.33
C ARG A 74 -14.34 18.08 -8.38
N ALA A 75 -13.26 18.86 -8.26
CA ALA A 75 -12.13 18.83 -9.19
C ALA A 75 -11.18 17.63 -9.00
N THR A 76 -11.24 16.97 -7.85
CA THR A 76 -10.35 15.87 -7.45
C THR A 76 -11.09 14.57 -7.15
N LEU A 77 -12.43 14.57 -7.25
CA LEU A 77 -13.23 13.35 -7.13
C LEU A 77 -12.75 12.29 -8.11
N ARG A 78 -12.87 11.03 -7.70
CA ARG A 78 -12.67 9.89 -8.59
C ARG A 78 -13.56 10.01 -9.83
N PRO A 79 -13.03 9.75 -11.04
CA PRO A 79 -13.78 9.89 -12.28
C PRO A 79 -15.09 9.10 -12.29
N GLU A 80 -15.12 7.92 -11.68
CA GLU A 80 -16.29 7.05 -11.59
C GLU A 80 -17.42 7.71 -10.81
N LEU A 81 -17.11 8.22 -9.61
CA LEU A 81 -18.08 8.91 -8.76
C LEU A 81 -18.56 10.22 -9.39
N LEU A 82 -17.63 11.01 -9.93
CA LEU A 82 -17.95 12.25 -10.64
C LEU A 82 -18.88 11.99 -11.81
N ALA A 83 -18.65 10.93 -12.59
CA ALA A 83 -19.47 10.58 -13.74
C ALA A 83 -20.91 10.21 -13.34
N VAL A 84 -21.10 9.48 -12.23
CA VAL A 84 -22.44 9.15 -11.70
C VAL A 84 -23.19 10.42 -11.29
N TRP A 85 -22.53 11.32 -10.56
CA TRP A 85 -23.15 12.57 -10.13
C TRP A 85 -23.43 13.51 -11.32
N GLN A 86 -22.51 13.59 -12.28
CA GLN A 86 -22.62 14.39 -13.50
C GLN A 86 -23.80 13.95 -14.37
N ARG A 87 -23.94 12.65 -14.65
CA ARG A 87 -25.01 12.16 -15.53
C ARG A 87 -26.41 12.35 -14.95
N ASN A 88 -26.50 12.58 -13.63
CA ASN A 88 -27.73 12.93 -12.92
C ASN A 88 -27.88 14.44 -12.67
N GLY A 89 -27.05 15.26 -13.32
CA GLY A 89 -27.18 16.71 -13.33
C GLY A 89 -26.52 17.43 -12.16
N PHE A 90 -25.55 16.81 -11.47
CA PHE A 90 -24.87 17.37 -10.30
C PHE A 90 -25.84 17.85 -9.21
N ARG A 91 -26.93 17.11 -8.99
CA ARG A 91 -27.96 17.48 -8.02
C ARG A 91 -27.37 17.49 -6.61
N GLU A 92 -27.54 18.60 -5.90
CA GLU A 92 -27.09 18.75 -4.51
C GLU A 92 -28.18 18.43 -3.49
N THR A 93 -29.41 18.18 -3.94
CA THR A 93 -30.56 17.89 -3.09
C THR A 93 -31.45 16.83 -3.72
N GLY A 94 -32.06 15.99 -2.89
CA GLY A 94 -32.98 14.94 -3.31
C GLY A 94 -32.63 13.61 -2.66
N THR A 95 -33.46 12.62 -2.94
CA THR A 95 -33.23 11.21 -2.57
C THR A 95 -32.00 10.64 -3.28
N TRP A 96 -31.51 9.49 -2.80
CA TRP A 96 -30.41 8.76 -3.45
C TRP A 96 -30.68 8.51 -4.94
N ALA A 97 -31.91 8.09 -5.26
CA ALA A 97 -32.35 7.86 -6.64
C ALA A 97 -32.32 9.12 -7.50
N GLU A 98 -32.71 10.27 -6.94
CA GLU A 98 -32.73 11.54 -7.68
C GLU A 98 -31.32 12.10 -7.88
N VAL A 99 -30.43 11.94 -6.92
CA VAL A 99 -29.07 12.51 -6.95
C VAL A 99 -28.10 11.66 -7.76
N PHE A 100 -28.16 10.33 -7.65
CA PHE A 100 -27.20 9.41 -8.24
C PHE A 100 -27.80 8.47 -9.29
N GLY A 101 -29.12 8.43 -9.44
CA GLY A 101 -29.82 7.53 -10.35
C GLY A 101 -30.23 6.20 -9.68
N THR A 102 -30.65 5.24 -10.48
CA THR A 102 -31.23 3.96 -9.98
C THR A 102 -30.48 2.73 -10.50
N ASP A 103 -29.28 2.91 -11.03
CA ASP A 103 -28.43 1.82 -11.50
C ASP A 103 -27.53 1.27 -10.39
N LYS A 104 -26.76 0.21 -10.70
CA LYS A 104 -25.88 -0.44 -9.73
C LYS A 104 -24.80 0.49 -9.16
N ALA A 105 -24.39 1.52 -9.89
CA ALA A 105 -23.40 2.47 -9.39
C ALA A 105 -24.02 3.39 -8.33
N ALA A 106 -25.27 3.81 -8.53
CA ALA A 106 -26.02 4.56 -7.52
C ALA A 106 -26.29 3.71 -6.26
N ASP A 107 -26.67 2.44 -6.47
CA ASP A 107 -26.85 1.43 -5.41
C ASP A 107 -25.55 1.29 -4.59
N GLU A 108 -24.38 1.21 -5.24
CA GLU A 108 -23.09 1.09 -4.57
C GLU A 108 -22.70 2.36 -3.80
N ILE A 109 -22.92 3.57 -4.33
CA ILE A 109 -22.63 4.82 -3.61
C ILE A 109 -23.44 4.88 -2.31
N PHE A 110 -24.71 4.48 -2.35
CA PHE A 110 -25.54 4.38 -1.15
C PHE A 110 -25.00 3.34 -0.16
N MET A 111 -24.60 2.16 -0.64
CA MET A 111 -24.03 1.14 0.22
C MET A 111 -22.69 1.59 0.82
N ALA A 112 -21.83 2.26 0.06
CA ALA A 112 -20.56 2.80 0.53
C ALA A 112 -20.77 3.83 1.65
N TRP A 113 -21.73 4.73 1.48
CA TRP A 113 -22.13 5.64 2.55
C TRP A 113 -22.66 4.89 3.78
N GLY A 114 -23.51 3.87 3.57
CA GLY A 114 -24.09 3.06 4.65
C GLY A 114 -23.02 2.33 5.47
N PHE A 115 -22.11 1.61 4.80
CA PHE A 115 -20.99 0.93 5.46
C PHE A 115 -20.03 1.91 6.11
N GLY A 116 -19.60 2.96 5.40
CA GLY A 116 -18.71 3.98 5.95
C GLY A 116 -19.28 4.65 7.20
N SER A 117 -20.57 5.05 7.17
CA SER A 117 -21.23 5.68 8.32
C SER A 117 -21.41 4.73 9.50
N TYR A 118 -21.63 3.44 9.23
CA TYR A 118 -21.68 2.40 10.26
C TYR A 118 -20.31 2.25 10.93
N VAL A 119 -19.27 2.05 10.14
CA VAL A 119 -17.88 1.89 10.61
C VAL A 119 -17.42 3.13 11.38
N GLU A 120 -17.75 4.33 10.92
CA GLU A 120 -17.48 5.59 11.63
C GLU A 120 -18.09 5.62 13.05
N ARG A 121 -19.32 5.13 13.20
CA ARG A 121 -20.00 5.11 14.51
C ARG A 121 -19.37 4.07 15.43
N VAL A 122 -18.96 2.91 14.92
CA VAL A 122 -18.20 1.90 15.68
C VAL A 122 -16.82 2.45 16.07
N ALA A 123 -16.07 3.01 15.12
CA ALA A 123 -14.75 3.61 15.32
C ALA A 123 -14.80 4.71 16.38
N LYS A 124 -15.76 5.64 16.31
CA LYS A 124 -15.95 6.70 17.32
C LYS A 124 -16.24 6.14 18.72
N ALA A 125 -17.03 5.08 18.82
CA ALA A 125 -17.30 4.44 20.11
C ALA A 125 -16.02 3.86 20.71
N GLY A 126 -15.19 3.19 19.91
CA GLY A 126 -13.88 2.70 20.32
C GLY A 126 -12.89 3.81 20.68
N ALA A 127 -12.78 4.83 19.83
CA ALA A 127 -11.89 5.98 20.02
C ALA A 127 -12.21 6.78 21.29
N SER A 128 -13.48 6.82 21.71
CA SER A 128 -13.88 7.42 22.99
C SER A 128 -13.29 6.71 24.22
N GLN A 129 -12.91 5.44 24.06
CA GLN A 129 -12.25 4.66 25.11
C GLN A 129 -10.74 4.74 24.98
N LEU A 130 -10.21 4.56 23.77
CA LEU A 130 -8.78 4.66 23.49
C LEU A 130 -8.57 5.15 22.06
N ALA A 131 -7.95 6.33 21.92
CA ALA A 131 -7.71 6.96 20.63
C ALA A 131 -6.47 6.38 19.92
N LEU A 132 -6.57 5.14 19.46
CA LEU A 132 -5.61 4.56 18.50
C LEU A 132 -5.97 4.98 17.07
N PRO A 133 -5.00 5.02 16.14
CA PRO A 133 -5.31 5.01 14.72
C PRO A 133 -6.23 3.83 14.38
N MET A 134 -7.24 4.10 13.56
CA MET A 134 -8.21 3.10 13.11
C MET A 134 -8.30 3.11 11.59
N TYR A 135 -8.51 1.96 10.97
CA TYR A 135 -8.63 1.84 9.52
C TYR A 135 -9.69 0.80 9.14
N ALA A 136 -10.09 0.81 7.87
CA ALA A 136 -10.88 -0.26 7.24
C ALA A 136 -10.09 -0.84 6.08
N ASN A 137 -10.13 -2.17 5.92
CA ASN A 137 -9.54 -2.85 4.77
C ASN A 137 -10.57 -3.05 3.64
N ALA A 138 -10.06 -3.29 2.43
CA ALA A 138 -10.85 -3.35 1.22
C ALA A 138 -10.56 -4.63 0.42
N TRP A 139 -11.57 -5.51 0.38
CA TRP A 139 -11.69 -6.47 -0.71
C TRP A 139 -11.82 -5.68 -2.02
N LEU A 140 -10.83 -5.83 -2.90
CA LEU A 140 -10.73 -5.07 -4.14
C LEU A 140 -11.80 -5.41 -5.18
N GLY A 141 -12.30 -4.35 -5.84
CA GLY A 141 -13.11 -4.44 -7.05
C GLY A 141 -13.27 -3.07 -7.71
N PRO A 142 -13.78 -3.01 -8.95
CA PRO A 142 -14.13 -4.13 -9.83
C PRO A 142 -12.90 -4.87 -10.39
N GLN A 143 -13.08 -6.11 -10.83
CA GLN A 143 -12.05 -6.90 -11.51
C GLN A 143 -12.59 -7.47 -12.83
N ALA A 144 -11.73 -7.90 -13.75
CA ALA A 144 -12.15 -8.39 -15.07
C ALA A 144 -13.17 -9.54 -15.03
N LYS A 145 -13.11 -10.40 -13.99
CA LYS A 145 -14.05 -11.52 -13.77
C LYS A 145 -15.20 -11.19 -12.81
N SER A 146 -15.13 -10.05 -12.14
CA SER A 146 -16.10 -9.54 -11.16
C SER A 146 -16.32 -8.04 -11.39
N PRO A 147 -16.91 -7.64 -12.52
CA PRO A 147 -16.96 -6.24 -12.93
C PRO A 147 -18.03 -5.42 -12.19
N GLU A 148 -19.08 -6.05 -11.68
CA GLU A 148 -20.25 -5.35 -11.14
C GLU A 148 -20.28 -5.33 -9.61
N PRO A 149 -20.82 -4.28 -8.97
CA PRO A 149 -21.13 -4.32 -7.54
C PRO A 149 -22.01 -5.52 -7.20
N GLY A 150 -21.58 -6.28 -6.19
CA GLY A 150 -22.18 -7.56 -5.82
C GLY A 150 -21.37 -8.77 -6.31
N ASP A 151 -20.56 -8.63 -7.37
CA ASP A 151 -19.54 -9.62 -7.76
C ASP A 151 -18.29 -9.50 -6.87
N TYR A 152 -18.04 -8.29 -6.38
CA TYR A 152 -17.18 -7.95 -5.24
C TYR A 152 -18.04 -7.22 -4.18
N PRO A 153 -17.56 -7.09 -2.93
CA PRO A 153 -18.37 -6.55 -1.84
C PRO A 153 -18.82 -5.11 -2.11
N SER A 154 -20.07 -4.95 -2.57
CA SER A 154 -20.64 -3.65 -2.91
C SER A 154 -20.71 -2.75 -1.68
N GLY A 155 -20.22 -1.54 -1.81
CA GLY A 155 -20.11 -0.56 -0.73
C GLY A 155 -18.84 -0.68 0.11
N GLY A 156 -17.97 -1.65 -0.15
CA GLY A 156 -16.64 -1.70 0.48
C GLY A 156 -15.78 -0.47 0.16
N PRO A 157 -14.69 -0.23 0.91
CA PRO A 157 -13.79 0.91 0.71
C PRO A 157 -12.86 0.77 -0.52
N VAL A 158 -13.41 0.26 -1.63
CA VAL A 158 -12.70 0.16 -2.91
C VAL A 158 -12.27 1.53 -3.42
N ALA A 159 -11.19 1.59 -4.21
CA ALA A 159 -10.59 2.83 -4.69
C ALA A 159 -11.60 3.83 -5.30
N ARG A 160 -12.54 3.34 -6.11
CA ARG A 160 -13.58 4.18 -6.75
C ARG A 160 -14.61 4.76 -5.78
N MET A 161 -14.76 4.17 -4.60
CA MET A 161 -15.66 4.62 -3.52
C MET A 161 -14.93 5.36 -2.40
N MET A 162 -13.61 5.56 -2.53
CA MET A 162 -12.77 6.20 -1.51
C MET A 162 -13.31 7.55 -1.06
N ASP A 163 -13.76 8.40 -1.99
CA ASP A 163 -14.35 9.71 -1.68
C ASP A 163 -15.60 9.62 -0.80
N VAL A 164 -16.48 8.65 -1.07
CA VAL A 164 -17.68 8.42 -0.26
C VAL A 164 -17.28 7.96 1.15
N TRP A 165 -16.27 7.09 1.24
CA TRP A 165 -15.74 6.61 2.51
C TRP A 165 -15.03 7.69 3.33
N LYS A 166 -14.23 8.56 2.70
CA LYS A 166 -13.61 9.72 3.36
C LYS A 166 -14.66 10.70 3.90
N ALA A 167 -15.76 10.89 3.17
CA ALA A 167 -16.90 11.69 3.64
C ALA A 167 -17.68 11.02 4.79
N ALA A 168 -17.90 9.71 4.71
CA ALA A 168 -18.71 8.95 5.66
C ALA A 168 -17.98 8.62 6.97
N ALA A 169 -16.67 8.39 6.90
CA ALA A 169 -15.84 7.94 8.00
C ALA A 169 -14.56 8.78 8.18
N PRO A 170 -14.69 10.09 8.44
CA PRO A 170 -13.55 11.00 8.54
C PRO A 170 -12.66 10.73 9.77
N SER A 171 -13.09 9.88 10.73
CA SER A 171 -12.25 9.51 11.87
C SER A 171 -11.25 8.39 11.57
N LEU A 172 -11.42 7.66 10.46
CA LEU A 172 -10.47 6.64 10.04
C LEU A 172 -9.18 7.28 9.52
N ALA A 173 -8.05 6.76 9.96
CA ALA A 173 -6.72 7.24 9.58
C ALA A 173 -6.38 6.88 8.12
N LEU A 174 -6.86 5.74 7.63
CA LEU A 174 -6.62 5.27 6.26
C LEU A 174 -7.67 4.24 5.82
N LEU A 175 -7.72 4.00 4.51
CA LEU A 175 -8.34 2.84 3.88
C LEU A 175 -7.21 1.98 3.29
N GLY A 176 -7.17 0.69 3.65
CA GLY A 176 -6.11 -0.24 3.27
C GLY A 176 -6.58 -1.24 2.21
N PRO A 177 -5.87 -1.41 1.09
CA PRO A 177 -6.23 -2.42 0.08
C PRO A 177 -5.76 -3.82 0.47
N ASP A 178 -6.60 -4.84 0.29
CA ASP A 178 -6.21 -6.25 0.40
C ASP A 178 -5.76 -6.78 -0.96
N ILE A 179 -4.45 -6.85 -1.20
CA ILE A 179 -3.88 -7.00 -2.55
C ILE A 179 -3.50 -8.44 -2.87
N TYR A 180 -4.44 -9.14 -3.52
CA TYR A 180 -4.24 -10.47 -4.11
C TYR A 180 -4.22 -10.49 -5.65
N VAL A 181 -4.45 -9.35 -6.29
CA VAL A 181 -4.38 -9.21 -7.76
C VAL A 181 -2.93 -9.13 -8.24
N ASP A 182 -2.72 -9.32 -9.55
CA ASP A 182 -1.37 -9.27 -10.14
C ASP A 182 -0.87 -7.82 -10.32
N ASP A 183 -1.78 -6.87 -10.60
CA ASP A 183 -1.44 -5.44 -10.68
C ASP A 183 -1.30 -4.79 -9.30
N TYR A 184 -0.25 -5.20 -8.60
CA TYR A 184 0.05 -4.74 -7.25
C TYR A 184 0.34 -3.24 -7.19
N ALA A 185 1.20 -2.76 -8.09
CA ALA A 185 1.62 -1.37 -8.13
C ALA A 185 0.46 -0.44 -8.54
N GLY A 186 -0.33 -0.81 -9.56
CA GLY A 186 -1.52 -0.04 -9.94
C GLY A 186 -2.52 0.07 -8.80
N THR A 187 -2.73 -1.02 -8.06
CA THR A 187 -3.61 -1.00 -6.87
C THR A 187 -3.08 -0.04 -5.79
N LEU A 188 -1.78 -0.05 -5.48
CA LEU A 188 -1.23 0.92 -4.52
C LEU A 188 -1.33 2.36 -5.02
N ALA A 189 -1.13 2.59 -6.32
CA ALA A 189 -1.29 3.92 -6.93
C ALA A 189 -2.72 4.44 -6.74
N ASP A 190 -3.71 3.57 -6.89
CA ASP A 190 -5.10 3.91 -6.64
C ASP A 190 -5.31 4.33 -5.19
N TYR A 191 -4.72 3.67 -4.19
CA TYR A 191 -4.93 4.04 -2.77
C TYR A 191 -4.02 5.17 -2.28
N LYS A 192 -3.00 5.56 -3.05
CA LYS A 192 -2.05 6.61 -2.68
C LYS A 192 -2.67 7.99 -2.89
N GLN A 193 -3.26 8.52 -1.83
CA GLN A 193 -3.81 9.87 -1.80
C GLN A 193 -3.10 10.72 -0.73
N ALA A 194 -3.17 12.05 -0.87
CA ALA A 194 -2.52 12.96 0.08
C ALA A 194 -3.04 12.78 1.52
N ASP A 195 -4.30 12.39 1.67
CA ASP A 195 -5.01 12.14 2.92
C ASP A 195 -5.18 10.63 3.23
N ASN A 196 -4.46 9.75 2.51
CA ASN A 196 -4.53 8.30 2.70
C ASN A 196 -3.11 7.68 2.71
N PRO A 197 -2.49 7.55 3.89
CA PRO A 197 -1.25 6.79 4.05
C PRO A 197 -1.42 5.35 3.54
N ILE A 198 -0.38 4.81 2.91
CA ILE A 198 -0.43 3.43 2.41
C ILE A 198 -0.10 2.47 3.54
N PHE A 199 -1.09 1.66 3.89
CA PHE A 199 -0.90 0.39 4.59
C PHE A 199 -1.49 -0.70 3.71
N ASN A 200 -0.72 -1.75 3.42
CA ASN A 200 -1.22 -2.96 2.77
C ASN A 200 -1.50 -4.04 3.85
N PRO A 201 -2.73 -4.10 4.41
CA PRO A 201 -3.09 -4.98 5.52
C PRO A 201 -3.13 -6.46 5.18
N GLU A 202 -3.39 -6.80 3.92
CA GLU A 202 -3.35 -8.17 3.43
C GLU A 202 -2.67 -8.26 2.07
N ALA A 203 -1.72 -9.17 1.95
CA ALA A 203 -0.98 -9.38 0.70
C ALA A 203 -0.62 -10.84 0.49
N LYS A 204 -0.29 -11.19 -0.76
CA LYS A 204 0.51 -12.39 -1.05
C LYS A 204 1.87 -12.29 -0.32
N ASN A 205 2.42 -13.44 0.08
CA ASN A 205 3.81 -13.54 0.52
C ASN A 205 4.77 -13.35 -0.67
N ASP A 206 4.98 -12.09 -1.07
CA ASP A 206 5.88 -11.68 -2.14
C ASP A 206 6.80 -10.56 -1.63
N THR A 207 8.07 -10.89 -1.45
CA THR A 207 9.09 -9.94 -0.97
C THR A 207 9.30 -8.78 -1.94
N GLY A 208 9.17 -8.99 -3.25
CA GLY A 208 9.28 -7.89 -4.21
C GLY A 208 8.20 -6.83 -4.02
N ASN A 209 6.98 -7.27 -3.70
CA ASN A 209 5.86 -6.37 -3.40
C ASN A 209 6.08 -5.54 -2.14
N LEU A 210 6.74 -6.09 -1.11
CA LEU A 210 7.20 -5.32 0.06
C LEU A 210 8.10 -4.15 -0.35
N PHE A 211 9.10 -4.41 -1.20
CA PHE A 211 10.03 -3.38 -1.67
C PHE A 211 9.34 -2.30 -2.50
N VAL A 212 8.40 -2.69 -3.38
CA VAL A 212 7.57 -1.75 -4.14
C VAL A 212 6.71 -0.91 -3.20
N ALA A 213 6.03 -1.51 -2.22
CA ALA A 213 5.17 -0.79 -1.29
C ALA A 213 5.92 0.30 -0.53
N ILE A 214 7.04 -0.07 0.10
CA ILE A 214 7.82 0.84 0.94
C ILE A 214 8.51 1.91 0.08
N GLY A 215 9.14 1.51 -1.02
CA GLY A 215 10.04 2.38 -1.75
C GLY A 215 9.41 3.18 -2.89
N GLN A 216 8.22 2.81 -3.37
CA GLN A 216 7.54 3.52 -4.46
C GLN A 216 6.24 4.21 -4.01
N TYR A 217 5.56 3.66 -3.00
CA TYR A 217 4.26 4.16 -2.54
C TYR A 217 4.28 4.71 -1.10
N ASP A 218 5.46 4.79 -0.50
CA ASP A 218 5.70 5.20 0.88
C ASP A 218 4.84 4.44 1.90
N ALA A 219 4.70 3.13 1.71
CA ALA A 219 3.96 2.30 2.64
C ALA A 219 4.55 2.39 4.04
N ILE A 220 3.67 2.58 5.04
CA ILE A 220 4.04 2.55 6.46
C ILE A 220 4.06 1.13 7.01
N ALA A 221 3.38 0.19 6.34
CA ALA A 221 3.33 -1.22 6.70
C ALA A 221 2.92 -2.09 5.50
N PHE A 222 3.33 -3.35 5.54
CA PHE A 222 3.00 -4.41 4.59
C PHE A 222 2.81 -5.71 5.38
N SER A 223 1.66 -6.35 5.22
CA SER A 223 1.23 -7.48 6.05
C SER A 223 0.67 -8.61 5.19
N PRO A 224 1.48 -9.61 4.82
CA PRO A 224 0.99 -10.78 4.11
C PRO A 224 0.06 -11.62 4.98
N PHE A 225 -1.02 -12.10 4.39
CA PHE A 225 -1.97 -12.97 5.05
C PHE A 225 -1.44 -14.41 5.11
N GLY A 226 -1.79 -15.15 6.17
CA GLY A 226 -1.37 -16.55 6.35
C GLY A 226 0.15 -16.69 6.55
N ILE A 227 0.78 -15.71 7.21
CA ILE A 227 2.24 -15.66 7.37
C ILE A 227 2.79 -16.83 8.20
N GLU A 228 1.96 -17.44 9.04
CA GLU A 228 2.24 -18.64 9.82
C GLU A 228 2.55 -19.88 8.96
N ASP A 229 2.09 -19.91 7.72
CA ASP A 229 2.37 -21.00 6.77
C ASP A 229 3.65 -20.74 5.94
N ALA A 230 4.29 -19.58 6.11
CA ALA A 230 5.53 -19.26 5.41
C ALA A 230 6.69 -20.08 5.98
N ALA A 231 7.52 -20.64 5.09
CA ALA A 231 8.69 -21.41 5.51
C ALA A 231 9.66 -20.58 6.36
N ASP A 232 10.21 -21.20 7.40
CA ASP A 232 11.30 -20.61 8.18
C ASP A 232 12.46 -20.20 7.26
N GLY A 233 13.02 -19.01 7.52
CA GLY A 233 14.08 -18.45 6.69
C GLY A 233 13.63 -17.91 5.33
N SER A 234 12.31 -17.80 5.07
CA SER A 234 11.79 -17.17 3.86
C SER A 234 12.43 -15.80 3.59
N GLU A 235 12.53 -15.47 2.31
CA GLU A 235 13.15 -14.24 1.85
C GLU A 235 12.48 -12.99 2.43
N LEU A 236 11.17 -13.09 2.70
CA LEU A 236 10.38 -12.04 3.31
C LEU A 236 10.83 -11.76 4.76
N PHE A 237 11.08 -12.81 5.56
CA PHE A 237 11.55 -12.65 6.94
C PHE A 237 12.94 -12.01 7.01
N GLN A 238 13.81 -12.37 6.07
CA GLN A 238 15.12 -11.72 5.93
C GLN A 238 14.97 -10.24 5.56
N ALA A 239 14.06 -9.93 4.64
CA ALA A 239 13.75 -8.54 4.28
C ALA A 239 13.20 -7.75 5.46
N TYR A 240 12.28 -8.30 6.25
CA TYR A 240 11.76 -7.64 7.46
C TYR A 240 12.85 -7.34 8.47
N LYS A 241 13.76 -8.29 8.73
CA LYS A 241 14.89 -8.04 9.63
C LYS A 241 15.71 -6.83 9.18
N VAL A 242 16.03 -6.75 7.89
CA VAL A 242 16.84 -5.65 7.35
C VAL A 242 16.06 -4.33 7.33
N LEU A 243 14.84 -4.32 6.81
CA LEU A 243 14.06 -3.09 6.62
C LEU A 243 13.61 -2.49 7.95
N ASN A 244 13.33 -3.30 8.98
CA ASN A 244 13.00 -2.78 10.31
C ASN A 244 14.19 -2.06 10.97
N GLU A 245 15.40 -2.59 10.83
CA GLU A 245 16.64 -1.92 11.24
C GLU A 245 16.90 -0.63 10.44
N MET A 246 16.34 -0.53 9.23
CA MET A 246 16.44 0.65 8.36
C MET A 246 15.25 1.62 8.48
N SER A 247 14.31 1.39 9.40
CA SER A 247 13.08 2.18 9.54
C SER A 247 13.32 3.71 9.59
N GLY A 248 14.30 4.16 10.39
CA GLY A 248 14.66 5.57 10.50
C GLY A 248 15.13 6.21 9.18
N PRO A 249 16.17 5.68 8.51
CA PRO A 249 16.58 6.11 7.18
C PRO A 249 15.47 6.04 6.12
N ILE A 250 14.66 4.97 6.12
CA ILE A 250 13.56 4.78 5.16
C ILE A 250 12.50 5.87 5.34
N ALA A 251 12.02 6.10 6.56
CA ALA A 251 10.99 7.10 6.84
C ALA A 251 11.43 8.52 6.45
N ARG A 252 12.70 8.88 6.71
CA ARG A 252 13.25 10.17 6.25
C ARG A 252 13.29 10.26 4.73
N ALA A 253 13.74 9.19 4.06
CA ALA A 253 13.85 9.17 2.62
C ALA A 253 12.48 9.20 1.92
N GLN A 254 11.45 8.54 2.48
CA GLN A 254 10.05 8.64 2.04
C GLN A 254 9.56 10.09 2.15
N ALA A 255 9.72 10.72 3.32
CA ALA A 255 9.29 12.12 3.53
C ALA A 255 9.98 13.13 2.59
N GLU A 256 11.23 12.86 2.19
CA GLU A 256 12.00 13.69 1.27
C GLU A 256 11.84 13.31 -0.21
N GLY A 257 11.09 12.25 -0.53
CA GLY A 257 10.96 11.72 -1.90
C GLY A 257 12.26 11.12 -2.47
N LYS A 258 13.23 10.79 -1.60
CA LYS A 258 14.59 10.32 -1.90
C LYS A 258 14.74 8.80 -1.84
N ILE A 259 13.67 8.07 -2.14
CA ILE A 259 13.64 6.61 -2.08
C ILE A 259 13.01 6.03 -3.35
N ARG A 260 13.53 4.89 -3.83
CA ARG A 260 12.91 4.10 -4.90
C ARG A 260 12.95 2.62 -4.54
N GLY A 261 11.80 1.98 -4.58
CA GLY A 261 11.64 0.54 -4.44
C GLY A 261 11.30 -0.08 -5.79
N PHE A 262 11.76 -1.31 -6.02
CA PHE A 262 11.52 -1.97 -7.30
C PHE A 262 11.47 -3.49 -7.15
N ARG A 263 10.69 -4.09 -8.05
CA ARG A 263 10.56 -5.53 -8.29
C ARG A 263 10.77 -5.75 -9.78
N ILE A 264 11.61 -6.70 -10.15
CA ILE A 264 11.98 -6.90 -11.55
C ILE A 264 12.08 -8.38 -11.90
N ALA A 265 11.41 -8.77 -12.97
CA ALA A 265 11.47 -10.13 -13.48
C ALA A 265 12.86 -10.44 -14.05
N LYS A 266 13.25 -11.71 -13.99
CA LYS A 266 14.45 -12.25 -14.62
C LYS A 266 14.57 -11.83 -16.09
N GLY A 267 15.76 -11.39 -16.47
CA GLY A 267 16.06 -10.90 -17.83
C GLY A 267 15.40 -9.57 -18.22
N SER A 268 14.59 -8.96 -17.34
CA SER A 268 13.97 -7.65 -17.61
C SER A 268 14.89 -6.49 -17.18
N GLN A 269 14.57 -5.29 -17.66
CA GLN A 269 15.23 -4.05 -17.28
C GLN A 269 14.19 -2.93 -17.14
N ILE A 270 14.34 -2.11 -16.10
CA ILE A 270 13.57 -0.89 -15.87
C ILE A 270 14.52 0.30 -15.65
N LYS A 271 13.96 1.51 -15.71
CA LYS A 271 14.67 2.74 -15.39
C LYS A 271 13.86 3.54 -14.37
N GLU A 272 14.54 4.01 -13.34
CA GLU A 272 13.96 4.87 -12.31
C GLU A 272 14.78 6.14 -12.14
N THR A 273 14.14 7.25 -11.77
CA THR A 273 14.83 8.50 -11.47
C THR A 273 14.90 8.71 -9.97
N LEU A 274 16.10 8.98 -9.46
CA LEU A 274 16.34 9.29 -8.05
C LEU A 274 17.43 10.37 -7.92
N GLY A 275 17.01 11.57 -7.49
CA GLY A 275 17.85 12.77 -7.60
C GLY A 275 18.13 13.10 -9.08
N ASP A 276 19.37 13.45 -9.39
CA ASP A 276 19.82 13.74 -10.77
C ASP A 276 20.05 12.48 -11.61
N TYR A 277 20.02 11.30 -10.98
CA TYR A 277 20.43 10.05 -11.59
C TYR A 277 19.26 9.28 -12.18
N THR A 278 19.50 8.72 -13.36
CA THR A 278 18.74 7.57 -13.86
C THR A 278 19.41 6.29 -13.39
N LEU A 279 18.67 5.48 -12.65
CA LEU A 279 19.02 4.14 -12.21
C LEU A 279 18.50 3.15 -13.26
N SER A 280 19.40 2.52 -14.00
CA SER A 280 19.05 1.36 -14.83
C SER A 280 19.16 0.10 -13.99
N ILE A 281 18.01 -0.53 -13.72
CA ILE A 281 17.91 -1.74 -12.90
C ILE A 281 17.62 -2.92 -13.83
N SER A 282 18.49 -3.92 -13.82
CA SER A 282 18.27 -5.18 -14.53
C SER A 282 18.03 -6.30 -13.53
N GLY A 283 17.13 -7.23 -13.87
CA GLY A 283 16.79 -8.36 -13.02
C GLY A 283 17.91 -9.39 -12.90
N PRO A 284 17.61 -10.51 -12.22
CA PRO A 284 18.57 -11.59 -12.05
C PRO A 284 19.09 -12.07 -13.40
N ILE A 285 20.40 -12.20 -13.52
CA ILE A 285 21.09 -12.77 -14.68
C ILE A 285 21.91 -13.97 -14.25
N SER A 286 22.08 -14.93 -15.17
CA SER A 286 23.01 -16.03 -14.95
C SER A 286 24.43 -15.47 -14.95
N THR A 287 25.21 -15.84 -13.94
CA THR A 287 26.65 -15.52 -13.85
C THR A 287 27.53 -16.67 -14.35
N VAL A 288 26.93 -17.82 -14.67
CA VAL A 288 27.64 -18.98 -15.24
C VAL A 288 28.28 -18.58 -16.57
N GLY A 289 29.59 -18.75 -16.66
CA GLY A 289 30.39 -18.43 -17.83
C GLY A 289 30.73 -16.95 -18.00
N ALA A 290 30.31 -16.07 -17.08
CA ALA A 290 30.47 -14.62 -17.23
C ALA A 290 31.93 -14.16 -17.28
N PHE A 291 32.85 -14.92 -16.68
CA PHE A 291 34.30 -14.66 -16.70
C PHE A 291 35.09 -15.77 -17.40
N GLY A 292 34.44 -16.52 -18.29
CA GLY A 292 35.05 -17.63 -19.05
C GLY A 292 34.46 -18.99 -18.72
N ALA A 293 34.80 -19.99 -19.54
CA ALA A 293 34.29 -21.36 -19.39
C ALA A 293 34.64 -21.94 -18.00
N GLY A 294 33.63 -22.46 -17.29
CA GLY A 294 33.79 -23.02 -15.94
C GLY A 294 33.73 -22.01 -14.78
N THR A 295 33.40 -20.73 -15.05
CA THR A 295 33.18 -19.72 -14.00
C THR A 295 31.71 -19.61 -13.61
N GLY A 296 31.44 -19.22 -12.37
CA GLY A 296 30.08 -19.15 -11.80
C GLY A 296 29.55 -20.51 -11.30
N GLU A 297 28.62 -20.48 -10.35
CA GLU A 297 27.92 -21.67 -9.86
C GLU A 297 26.53 -21.78 -10.48
N GLU A 298 25.98 -23.00 -10.57
CA GLU A 298 24.60 -23.29 -10.98
C GLU A 298 23.54 -22.81 -9.95
N ALA A 299 23.78 -21.71 -9.24
CA ALA A 299 22.71 -21.05 -8.53
C ALA A 299 21.72 -20.53 -9.58
N LYS A 300 20.61 -21.25 -9.78
CA LYS A 300 19.54 -20.82 -10.70
C LYS A 300 19.14 -19.40 -10.28
N PRO A 301 19.31 -18.39 -11.15
CA PRO A 301 18.95 -17.03 -10.80
C PRO A 301 17.45 -17.01 -10.47
N PRO A 302 17.05 -16.31 -9.38
CA PRO A 302 15.66 -16.25 -8.97
C PRO A 302 14.81 -15.68 -10.10
N GLU A 303 13.53 -16.03 -10.11
CA GLU A 303 12.61 -15.52 -11.14
C GLU A 303 12.33 -14.01 -10.97
N THR A 304 12.62 -13.46 -9.79
CA THR A 304 12.43 -12.04 -9.48
C THR A 304 13.56 -11.51 -8.62
N GLY A 305 14.10 -10.36 -9.02
CA GLY A 305 14.97 -9.50 -8.21
C GLY A 305 14.19 -8.34 -7.63
N TYR A 306 14.71 -7.75 -6.56
CA TYR A 306 14.08 -6.60 -5.92
C TYR A 306 15.10 -5.80 -5.12
N GLY A 307 14.73 -4.56 -4.80
CA GLY A 307 15.55 -3.71 -3.96
C GLY A 307 14.94 -2.36 -3.62
N LEU A 308 15.65 -1.64 -2.77
CA LEU A 308 15.38 -0.29 -2.31
C LEU A 308 16.65 0.54 -2.49
N ALA A 309 16.54 1.70 -3.12
CA ALA A 309 17.61 2.68 -3.21
C ALA A 309 17.19 3.97 -2.51
N ILE A 310 18.07 4.49 -1.65
CA ILE A 310 17.92 5.77 -0.94
C ILE A 310 19.05 6.69 -1.39
N ALA A 311 18.72 7.91 -1.84
CA ALA A 311 19.73 8.96 -2.01
C ALA A 311 20.11 9.51 -0.64
N SER A 312 21.23 9.06 -0.09
CA SER A 312 21.65 9.31 1.30
C SER A 312 22.56 10.52 1.47
N GLY A 313 22.98 11.13 0.37
CA GLY A 313 23.84 12.31 0.34
C GLY A 313 24.07 12.77 -1.11
N GLU A 314 24.90 13.79 -1.29
CA GLU A 314 25.33 14.21 -2.63
C GLU A 314 26.10 13.07 -3.29
N ASP A 315 25.62 12.58 -4.43
CA ASP A 315 26.21 11.46 -5.17
C ASP A 315 26.37 10.16 -4.33
N GLU A 316 25.61 10.03 -3.24
CA GLU A 316 25.64 8.89 -2.32
C GLU A 316 24.31 8.16 -2.30
N PHE A 317 24.40 6.84 -2.41
CA PHE A 317 23.25 5.95 -2.35
C PHE A 317 23.45 4.87 -1.30
N LEU A 318 22.39 4.61 -0.54
CA LEU A 318 22.26 3.42 0.29
C LEU A 318 21.26 2.48 -0.38
N ILE A 319 21.67 1.25 -0.64
CA ILE A 319 20.89 0.32 -1.45
C ILE A 319 20.84 -1.03 -0.73
N VAL A 320 19.64 -1.58 -0.59
CA VAL A 320 19.44 -2.97 -0.18
C VAL A 320 18.79 -3.71 -1.34
N GLY A 321 19.27 -4.90 -1.68
CA GLY A 321 18.68 -5.65 -2.78
C GLY A 321 19.21 -7.07 -2.92
N ARG A 322 18.53 -7.81 -3.80
CA ARG A 322 18.90 -9.16 -4.23
C ARG A 322 18.55 -9.35 -5.70
N GLY A 323 19.45 -10.01 -6.43
CA GLY A 323 19.19 -10.47 -7.79
C GLY A 323 18.98 -9.29 -8.73
N ILE A 324 19.76 -8.23 -8.55
CA ILE A 324 19.64 -7.01 -9.35
C ILE A 324 21.02 -6.54 -9.79
N ASN A 325 21.06 -5.89 -10.94
CA ASN A 325 22.20 -5.12 -11.37
C ASN A 325 21.79 -3.65 -11.48
N LEU A 326 22.63 -2.75 -10.99
CA LEU A 326 22.38 -1.32 -10.98
C LEU A 326 23.45 -0.58 -11.76
N ARG A 327 23.01 0.30 -12.66
CA ARG A 327 23.88 1.29 -13.31
C ARG A 327 23.29 2.68 -13.13
N PHE A 328 24.17 3.65 -12.89
CA PHE A 328 23.82 5.04 -12.71
C PHE A 328 24.27 5.84 -13.92
N SER A 329 23.42 6.76 -14.36
CA SER A 329 23.75 7.66 -15.46
C SER A 329 23.12 9.03 -15.24
N ILE A 330 23.83 10.06 -15.69
CA ILE A 330 23.33 11.42 -15.85
C ILE A 330 23.49 11.79 -17.33
N PRO A 331 22.47 12.34 -18.00
CA PRO A 331 22.60 12.76 -19.39
C PRO A 331 23.78 13.72 -19.60
N GLY A 332 24.71 13.38 -20.49
CA GLY A 332 25.86 14.21 -20.82
C GLY A 332 26.98 14.25 -19.77
N THR A 333 26.92 13.41 -18.73
CA THR A 333 27.97 13.32 -17.71
C THR A 333 28.40 11.87 -17.53
N GLN A 334 29.71 11.62 -17.55
CA GLN A 334 30.24 10.30 -17.26
C GLN A 334 30.11 10.03 -15.75
N VAL A 335 29.49 8.91 -15.39
CA VAL A 335 29.29 8.50 -13.99
C VAL A 335 30.11 7.25 -13.74
N GLU A 336 30.94 7.30 -12.71
CA GLU A 336 31.75 6.16 -12.25
C GLU A 336 31.47 5.87 -10.78
N ILE A 337 31.75 4.63 -10.37
CA ILE A 337 31.68 4.24 -8.98
C ILE A 337 33.02 4.60 -8.33
N ASP A 338 32.99 5.54 -7.39
CA ASP A 338 34.16 5.94 -6.60
C ASP A 338 34.41 4.90 -5.50
N HIS A 339 33.43 4.76 -4.61
CA HIS A 339 33.51 3.93 -3.43
C HIS A 339 32.28 3.02 -3.29
N VAL A 340 32.52 1.78 -2.85
CA VAL A 340 31.47 0.81 -2.52
C VAL A 340 31.83 0.15 -1.21
N GLN A 341 30.91 0.17 -0.25
CA GLN A 341 31.05 -0.49 1.03
C GLN A 341 29.83 -1.37 1.31
N GLU A 342 30.08 -2.65 1.50
CA GLU A 342 29.09 -3.56 2.07
C GLU A 342 29.00 -3.30 3.58
N GLY A 343 27.81 -3.47 4.14
CA GLY A 343 27.60 -3.31 5.58
C GLY A 343 26.23 -3.81 6.02
N VAL A 344 25.91 -3.55 7.27
CA VAL A 344 24.65 -3.94 7.90
C VAL A 344 24.07 -2.79 8.70
N PHE A 345 22.79 -2.89 9.05
CA PHE A 345 22.21 -2.05 10.09
C PHE A 345 22.04 -2.87 11.38
N GLU A 346 22.50 -2.30 12.49
CA GLU A 346 22.31 -2.84 13.83
C GLU A 346 21.83 -1.73 14.76
N ASN A 347 20.72 -1.95 15.45
CA ASN A 347 20.07 -0.97 16.32
C ASN A 347 19.84 0.38 15.60
N GLY A 348 19.40 0.34 14.34
CA GLY A 348 19.15 1.54 13.55
C GLY A 348 20.40 2.26 13.02
N ARG A 349 21.60 1.69 13.17
CA ARG A 349 22.87 2.33 12.80
C ARG A 349 23.61 1.53 11.74
N TRP A 350 24.21 2.23 10.77
CA TRP A 350 25.08 1.65 9.76
C TRP A 350 26.38 1.14 10.41
N ILE A 351 26.67 -0.14 10.22
CA ILE A 351 27.93 -0.78 10.57
C ILE A 351 28.64 -1.15 9.26
N ALA A 352 29.76 -0.48 9.02
CA ALA A 352 30.59 -0.71 7.85
C ALA A 352 31.21 -2.13 7.89
N GLY A 353 31.07 -2.86 6.80
CA GLY A 353 31.78 -4.12 6.55
C GLY A 353 32.96 -3.89 5.62
N ARG A 354 33.08 -4.73 4.58
CA ARG A 354 34.19 -4.66 3.62
C ARG A 354 33.97 -3.61 2.53
N THR A 355 35.05 -3.02 2.05
CA THR A 355 35.06 -2.25 0.80
C THR A 355 35.08 -3.20 -0.39
N MET A 356 34.23 -2.96 -1.39
CA MET A 356 34.15 -3.76 -2.60
C MET A 356 34.86 -3.04 -3.76
N ASN A 357 35.73 -3.77 -4.46
CA ASN A 357 36.48 -3.25 -5.60
C ASN A 357 36.64 -4.33 -6.68
N GLY A 358 37.34 -4.05 -7.77
CA GLY A 358 37.65 -5.07 -8.79
C GLY A 358 36.41 -5.82 -9.29
N ASP A 359 36.49 -7.14 -9.31
CA ASP A 359 35.45 -8.00 -9.87
C ASP A 359 34.15 -7.96 -9.06
N GLU A 360 34.24 -7.68 -7.75
CA GLU A 360 33.08 -7.55 -6.88
C GLU A 360 32.12 -6.44 -7.32
N ARG A 361 32.59 -5.44 -8.09
CA ARG A 361 31.76 -4.36 -8.64
C ARG A 361 30.86 -4.79 -9.81
N TYR A 362 31.13 -5.94 -10.45
CA TYR A 362 30.26 -6.47 -11.51
C TYR A 362 28.97 -7.09 -10.96
N PHE A 363 28.99 -7.58 -9.70
CA PHE A 363 27.89 -8.31 -9.08
C PHE A 363 27.63 -7.81 -7.64
N LEU A 364 27.22 -6.55 -7.55
CA LEU A 364 26.99 -5.88 -6.25
C LEU A 364 25.88 -6.53 -5.43
N PHE A 365 24.87 -7.15 -6.04
CA PHE A 365 23.77 -7.80 -5.31
C PHE A 365 23.68 -9.27 -5.70
N PRO A 366 23.78 -10.19 -4.74
CA PRO A 366 23.81 -11.62 -5.02
C PRO A 366 22.40 -12.14 -5.36
N ASN A 367 22.31 -13.35 -5.92
CA ASN A 367 21.05 -13.98 -6.33
C ASN A 367 20.33 -14.70 -5.19
N ASP A 368 21.04 -15.04 -4.12
CA ASP A 368 20.63 -15.97 -3.05
C ASP A 368 20.45 -15.29 -1.67
N GLY A 369 20.67 -13.98 -1.57
CA GLY A 369 20.51 -13.25 -0.31
C GLY A 369 20.44 -11.73 -0.48
N LEU A 370 20.00 -11.05 0.57
CA LEU A 370 20.00 -9.58 0.62
C LEU A 370 21.41 -9.06 0.92
N ARG A 371 21.82 -8.02 0.18
CA ARG A 371 23.02 -7.23 0.51
C ARG A 371 22.65 -5.76 0.67
N ILE A 372 23.31 -5.10 1.63
CA ILE A 372 23.24 -3.65 1.80
C ILE A 372 24.57 -3.04 1.36
N ILE A 373 24.50 -2.10 0.44
CA ILE A 373 25.62 -1.37 -0.12
C ILE A 373 25.44 0.11 0.16
N ARG A 374 26.48 0.77 0.67
CA ARG A 374 26.65 2.22 0.55
C ARG A 374 27.60 2.50 -0.60
N LEU A 375 27.17 3.33 -1.54
CA LEU A 375 27.87 3.65 -2.78
C LEU A 375 28.05 5.17 -2.91
N LYS A 376 29.26 5.58 -3.29
CA LYS A 376 29.59 6.95 -3.73
C LYS A 376 29.85 6.94 -5.23
N LEU A 377 29.23 7.87 -5.94
CA LEU A 377 29.45 8.08 -7.36
C LEU A 377 30.38 9.27 -7.59
N LEU A 378 31.13 9.21 -8.68
CA LEU A 378 31.93 10.30 -9.19
C LEU A 378 31.35 10.78 -10.52
N ARG A 379 31.07 12.08 -10.61
CA ARG A 379 30.74 12.76 -11.86
C ARG A 379 32.04 13.17 -12.55
N ARG A 380 32.27 12.71 -13.76
CA ARG A 380 33.41 13.11 -14.59
C ARG A 380 32.92 14.02 -15.71
N PRO A 381 33.54 15.20 -15.87
CA PRO A 381 33.18 16.16 -16.90
C PRO A 381 33.41 15.62 -18.31
#